data_AF-A0A7J3QAG4-F1
#
_entry.id   AF-A0A7J3QAG4-F1
#
_cell.length_a   1.000
_cell.length_b   1.000
_cell.length_c   1.000
_cell.angle_alpha   90.00
_cell.angle_beta   90.00
_cell.angle_gamma   90.00
#
_symmetry.space_group_name_H-M   'P 1'
#
loop_
_entity.id
_entity.type
_entity.pdbx_description
1 polymer ?
#
loop_
_entity_poly.entity_id
_entity_poly.type
_entity_poly.pdbx_seq_one_letter_code
_entity_poly.pdbx_strand_id
1 'polypeptide(L)'
;MSTCPRCLRTGCRSVERRGGKVYVYYIHYDSKTKWKCYVGPKEGYTHAEDLHRLSLDNIEDVDYVEVAVNSINAYLRKVALNGGDKARKEAVRKLEKLIKYLQLRADELRKEVRSESIDSSVDLEELFSKLVLY
;
A
#
# COMPACT_ATOMS: atom_id res chain seq x y z
N MET A 1 -17.92 6.24 10.48
CA MET A 1 -16.89 5.20 10.74
C MET A 1 -16.30 4.79 9.40
N SER A 2 -15.03 4.44 9.34
CA SER A 2 -14.33 4.00 8.13
C SER A 2 -13.46 2.77 8.41
N THR A 3 -13.07 2.06 7.37
CA THR A 3 -12.15 0.92 7.47
C THR A 3 -10.75 1.41 7.82
N CYS A 4 -10.18 0.91 8.91
CA CYS A 4 -8.81 1.23 9.30
C CYS A 4 -7.83 0.62 8.29
N PRO A 5 -6.97 1.42 7.65
CA PRO A 5 -6.08 0.92 6.60
C PRO A 5 -4.97 0.02 7.15
N ARG A 6 -4.70 0.06 8.47
CA ARG A 6 -3.69 -0.77 9.12
C ARG A 6 -4.16 -2.20 9.43
N CYS A 7 -5.42 -2.37 9.82
CA CYS A 7 -5.92 -3.66 10.34
C CYS A 7 -7.21 -4.13 9.68
N LEU A 8 -7.75 -3.36 8.74
CA LEU A 8 -8.95 -3.64 7.95
C LEU A 8 -10.24 -3.75 8.77
N ARG A 9 -10.22 -3.37 10.07
CA ARG A 9 -11.41 -3.31 10.93
C ARG A 9 -12.05 -1.93 10.87
N THR A 10 -13.37 -1.87 11.06
CA THR A 10 -14.10 -0.60 11.22
C THR A 10 -13.58 0.18 12.42
N GLY A 11 -13.44 1.49 12.27
CA GLY A 11 -13.04 2.39 13.35
C GLY A 11 -13.39 3.85 13.07
N CYS A 12 -13.04 4.71 14.02
CA CYS A 12 -13.13 6.16 13.89
C CYS A 12 -11.73 6.75 13.74
N ARG A 13 -11.51 7.47 12.63
CA ARG A 13 -10.28 8.25 12.45
C ARG A 13 -10.17 9.31 13.56
N SER A 14 -9.00 9.40 14.16
CA SER A 14 -8.68 10.31 15.26
C SER A 14 -7.30 10.91 15.02
N VAL A 15 -7.12 12.16 15.43
CA VAL A 15 -5.86 12.88 15.29
C VAL A 15 -5.43 13.37 16.66
N GLU A 16 -4.17 13.12 17.02
CA GLU A 16 -3.62 13.48 18.34
C GLU A 16 -2.33 14.27 18.17
N ARG A 17 -2.16 15.34 18.96
CA ARG A 17 -0.93 16.14 18.99
C ARG A 17 -0.06 15.68 20.16
N ARG A 18 1.20 15.31 19.90
CA ARG A 18 2.16 14.88 20.92
C ARG A 18 3.56 15.39 20.57
N GLY A 19 4.21 16.09 21.50
CA GLY A 19 5.57 16.61 21.28
C GLY A 19 5.70 17.51 20.04
N GLY A 20 4.73 18.38 19.80
CA GLY A 20 4.71 19.29 18.63
C GLY A 20 4.29 18.64 17.31
N LYS A 21 4.20 17.30 17.24
CA LYS A 21 3.81 16.57 16.03
C LYS A 21 2.35 16.12 16.09
N VAL A 22 1.78 15.89 14.91
CA VAL A 22 0.40 15.43 14.74
C VAL A 22 0.42 14.00 14.22
N TYR A 23 -0.35 13.13 14.86
CA TYR A 23 -0.39 11.70 14.59
C TYR A 23 -1.81 11.23 14.28
N VAL A 24 -1.93 10.32 13.32
CA VAL A 24 -3.18 9.73 12.88
C VAL A 24 -3.36 8.36 13.54
N TYR A 25 -4.55 8.14 14.10
CA TYR A 25 -4.97 6.89 14.71
C TYR A 25 -6.35 6.49 14.21
N TYR A 26 -6.65 5.20 14.26
CA TYR A 26 -8.02 4.69 14.23
C TYR A 26 -8.38 4.16 15.61
N ILE A 27 -9.49 4.67 16.15
CA ILE A 27 -10.06 4.19 17.39
C ILE A 27 -11.05 3.10 17.06
N HIS A 28 -10.83 1.93 17.64
CA HIS A 28 -11.69 0.78 17.49
C HIS A 28 -12.46 0.53 18.78
N TYR A 29 -13.66 0.00 18.62
CA TYR A 29 -14.53 -0.42 19.69
C TYR A 29 -14.90 -1.88 19.46
N ASP A 30 -14.64 -2.70 20.46
CA ASP A 30 -15.33 -3.96 20.68
C ASP A 30 -16.24 -3.75 21.89
N SER A 31 -17.28 -4.57 22.01
CA SER A 31 -18.30 -4.61 23.07
C SER A 31 -17.84 -4.24 24.48
N LYS A 32 -16.56 -4.46 24.83
CA LYS A 32 -15.96 -4.13 26.13
C LYS A 32 -14.65 -3.35 26.08
N THR A 33 -14.07 -3.13 24.90
CA THR A 33 -12.69 -2.65 24.78
C THR A 33 -12.53 -1.56 23.73
N LYS A 34 -11.84 -0.49 24.10
CA LYS A 34 -11.40 0.57 23.21
C LYS A 34 -9.89 0.47 23.02
N TRP A 35 -9.43 0.40 21.77
CA TRP A 35 -7.99 0.45 21.46
C TRP A 35 -7.70 1.37 20.28
N LYS A 36 -6.43 1.78 20.16
CA LYS A 36 -5.94 2.67 19.10
C LYS A 36 -5.03 1.91 18.15
N CYS A 37 -5.28 2.02 16.85
CA CYS A 37 -4.36 1.60 15.80
C CYS A 37 -3.64 2.84 15.24
N TYR A 38 -2.32 2.88 15.40
CA TYR A 38 -1.49 3.96 14.87
C TYR A 38 -1.32 3.84 13.35
N VAL A 39 -1.62 4.90 12.61
CA VAL A 39 -1.54 4.94 11.13
C VAL A 39 -0.27 5.62 10.65
N GLY A 40 0.20 6.63 11.37
CA GLY A 40 1.39 7.38 11.00
C GLY A 40 1.34 8.84 11.46
N PRO A 41 2.42 9.59 11.24
CA PRO A 41 2.41 11.04 11.40
C PRO A 41 1.56 11.70 10.30
N LYS A 42 0.75 12.70 10.64
CA LYS A 42 -0.13 13.39 9.67
C LYS A 42 0.65 14.15 8.59
N GLU A 43 1.87 14.59 8.92
CA GLU A 43 2.74 15.37 8.03
C GLU A 43 3.87 14.50 7.43
N GLY A 44 3.67 13.18 7.38
CA GLY A 44 4.68 12.24 6.89
C GLY A 44 5.88 12.04 7.83
N TYR A 45 6.78 11.14 7.45
CA TYR A 45 7.94 10.77 8.27
C TYR A 45 9.14 11.69 8.01
N THR A 46 9.06 12.97 8.39
CA THR A 46 10.09 14.00 8.09
C THR A 46 11.53 13.50 8.25
N HIS A 47 11.85 12.91 9.42
CA HIS A 47 13.22 12.46 9.69
C HIS A 47 13.65 11.23 8.88
N ALA A 48 12.75 10.27 8.68
CA ALA A 48 13.08 9.09 7.88
C ALA A 48 13.21 9.47 6.39
N GLU A 49 12.40 10.44 5.95
CA GLU A 49 12.43 10.96 4.60
C GLU A 49 13.73 11.73 4.33
N ASP A 50 14.17 12.58 5.25
CA ASP A 50 15.46 13.29 5.16
C ASP A 50 16.63 12.31 4.97
N LEU A 51 16.58 11.16 5.66
CA LEU A 51 17.63 10.16 5.65
C LEU A 51 17.59 9.25 4.42
N HIS A 52 16.40 8.75 4.06
CA HIS A 52 16.27 7.68 3.07
C HIS A 52 15.74 8.14 1.72
N ARG A 53 15.03 9.27 1.66
CA ARG A 53 14.38 9.81 0.45
C ARG A 53 13.52 8.76 -0.25
N LEU A 54 12.58 8.18 0.48
CA LEU A 54 11.76 7.06 0.01
C LEU A 54 10.32 7.47 -0.25
N SER A 55 9.94 8.73 -0.03
CA SER A 55 8.54 9.19 -0.02
C SER A 55 7.68 8.45 1.01
N LEU A 56 8.20 8.28 2.24
CA LEU A 56 7.44 7.63 3.33
C LEU A 56 6.38 8.55 3.92
N ASP A 57 5.13 8.09 3.90
CA ASP A 57 4.00 8.76 4.55
C ASP A 57 3.23 7.81 5.49
N ASN A 58 2.20 8.34 6.12
CA ASN A 58 1.21 7.56 6.84
C ASN A 58 0.43 6.64 5.89
N ILE A 59 -0.12 5.56 6.45
CA ILE A 59 -0.72 4.47 5.66
C ILE A 59 -1.93 4.94 4.82
N GLU A 60 -2.61 6.04 5.18
CA GLU A 60 -3.72 6.55 4.37
C GLU A 60 -3.24 7.19 3.05
N ASP A 61 -2.06 7.80 3.05
CA ASP A 61 -1.61 8.69 1.97
C ASP A 61 -0.38 8.16 1.21
N VAL A 62 0.26 7.09 1.69
CA VAL A 62 1.51 6.56 1.09
C VAL A 62 1.28 5.93 -0.29
N ASP A 63 2.05 6.36 -1.29
CA ASP A 63 2.16 5.69 -2.59
C ASP A 63 3.22 4.58 -2.52
N TYR A 64 2.76 3.33 -2.37
CA TYR A 64 3.64 2.17 -2.30
C TYR A 64 4.44 1.89 -3.59
N VAL A 65 3.94 2.33 -4.76
CA VAL A 65 4.67 2.17 -6.02
C VAL A 65 5.85 3.15 -6.05
N GLU A 66 5.62 4.40 -5.66
CA GLU A 66 6.67 5.41 -5.55
C GLU A 66 7.75 4.98 -4.54
N VAL A 67 7.34 4.50 -3.36
CA VAL A 67 8.27 3.98 -2.34
C VAL A 67 9.15 2.85 -2.88
N ALA A 68 8.58 1.94 -3.66
CA ALA A 68 9.33 0.84 -4.29
C ALA A 68 10.35 1.35 -5.31
N VAL A 69 9.95 2.29 -6.19
CA VAL A 69 10.85 2.92 -7.16
C VAL A 69 12.00 3.65 -6.47
N ASN A 70 11.70 4.46 -5.45
CA ASN A 70 12.71 5.19 -4.69
C ASN A 70 13.66 4.27 -3.95
N SER A 71 13.16 3.14 -3.42
CA SER A 71 13.98 2.10 -2.79
C SER A 71 14.98 1.47 -3.77
N ILE A 72 14.54 1.15 -4.99
CA ILE A 72 15.41 0.62 -6.04
C ILE A 72 16.47 1.66 -6.44
N ASN A 73 16.08 2.92 -6.60
CA ASN A 73 17.00 4.02 -6.92
C ASN A 73 18.05 4.22 -5.81
N ALA A 74 17.64 4.16 -4.54
CA ALA A 74 18.56 4.24 -3.41
C ALA A 74 19.55 3.06 -3.39
N TYR A 75 19.08 1.85 -3.67
CA TYR A 75 19.92 0.66 -3.81
C TYR A 75 20.95 0.81 -4.93
N LEU A 76 20.52 1.25 -6.11
CA LEU A 76 21.40 1.48 -7.26
C LEU A 76 22.47 2.53 -6.96
N ARG A 77 22.12 3.66 -6.34
CA ARG A 77 23.09 4.69 -5.91
C ARG A 77 24.13 4.11 -4.95
N LYS A 78 23.69 3.32 -3.96
CA LYS A 78 24.60 2.68 -2.99
C LYS A 78 25.60 1.73 -3.67
N VAL A 79 25.13 0.95 -4.65
CA VAL A 79 25.99 0.03 -5.42
C VAL A 79 26.94 0.81 -6.34
N ALA A 80 26.48 1.88 -6.97
CA ALA A 80 27.30 2.69 -7.86
C ALA A 80 28.45 3.40 -7.11
N LEU A 81 28.15 3.98 -5.95
CA LEU A 81 29.11 4.74 -5.13
C LEU A 81 30.09 3.84 -4.37
N ASN A 82 29.63 2.71 -3.83
CA ASN A 82 30.41 1.92 -2.87
C ASN A 82 30.77 0.52 -3.38
N GLY A 83 30.31 0.14 -4.57
CA GLY A 83 30.43 -1.22 -5.09
C GLY A 83 31.45 -1.36 -6.23
N GLY A 84 32.39 -2.28 -6.05
CA GLY A 84 33.20 -2.81 -7.15
C GLY A 84 32.42 -3.74 -8.09
N ASP A 85 33.06 -4.24 -9.13
CA ASP A 85 32.44 -5.06 -10.19
C ASP A 85 31.61 -6.24 -9.68
N LYS A 86 32.07 -6.93 -8.64
CA LYS A 86 31.34 -8.05 -8.03
C LYS A 86 29.99 -7.59 -7.45
N ALA A 87 29.97 -6.45 -6.76
CA ALA A 87 28.76 -5.90 -6.17
C ALA A 87 27.77 -5.43 -7.25
N ARG A 88 28.28 -4.84 -8.34
CA ARG A 88 27.47 -4.42 -9.49
C ARG A 88 26.83 -5.62 -10.21
N LYS A 89 27.60 -6.68 -10.48
CA LYS A 89 27.08 -7.92 -11.07
C LYS A 89 26.01 -8.58 -10.19
N GLU A 90 26.22 -8.60 -8.88
CA GLU A 90 25.23 -9.13 -7.95
C GLU A 90 23.96 -8.28 -7.89
N ALA A 91 24.10 -6.95 -7.95
CA ALA A 91 22.95 -6.05 -8.00
C ALA A 91 22.07 -6.28 -9.23
N VAL A 92 22.69 -6.45 -10.41
CA VAL A 92 21.95 -6.80 -11.65
C VAL A 92 21.15 -8.08 -11.45
N ARG A 93 21.79 -9.16 -10.96
CA ARG A 93 21.12 -10.45 -10.70
C ARG A 93 19.95 -10.33 -9.74
N LYS A 94 20.09 -9.53 -8.67
CA LYS A 94 19.02 -9.30 -7.69
C LYS A 94 17.84 -8.54 -8.30
N LEU A 95 18.13 -7.51 -9.10
CA LEU A 95 17.11 -6.72 -9.78
C LEU A 95 16.37 -7.53 -10.85
N GLU A 96 17.06 -8.36 -11.62
CA GLU A 96 16.43 -9.28 -12.58
C GLU A 96 15.45 -10.24 -11.89
N LYS A 97 15.85 -10.82 -10.75
CA LYS A 97 14.96 -11.67 -9.94
C LYS A 97 13.75 -10.90 -9.42
N LEU A 98 13.94 -9.67 -8.93
CA LEU A 98 12.86 -8.82 -8.45
C LEU A 98 11.88 -8.46 -9.59
N ILE A 99 12.38 -8.08 -10.77
CA ILE A 99 11.56 -7.79 -11.94
C ILE A 99 10.68 -8.99 -12.29
N LYS A 100 11.28 -10.18 -12.36
CA LYS A 100 10.54 -11.41 -12.66
C LYS A 100 9.45 -11.69 -11.62
N TYR A 101 9.74 -11.48 -10.34
CA TYR A 101 8.75 -11.62 -9.27
C TYR A 101 7.60 -10.60 -9.41
N LEU A 102 7.92 -9.33 -9.65
CA LEU A 102 6.91 -8.26 -9.81
C LEU A 102 6.04 -8.49 -11.05
N GLN A 103 6.61 -8.99 -12.14
CA GLN A 103 5.86 -9.37 -13.35
C GLN A 103 4.84 -10.47 -13.04
N LEU A 104 5.23 -11.51 -12.32
CA LEU A 104 4.33 -12.60 -11.91
C LEU A 104 3.17 -12.07 -11.04
N ARG A 105 3.47 -11.25 -10.03
CA ARG A 105 2.43 -10.66 -9.15
C ARG A 105 1.50 -9.71 -9.91
N ALA A 106 2.03 -8.95 -10.86
CA ALA A 106 1.21 -8.09 -11.72
C ALA A 106 0.28 -8.92 -12.62
N ASP A 107 0.74 -10.06 -13.15
CA ASP A 107 -0.10 -10.95 -13.95
C ASP A 107 -1.19 -11.64 -13.11
N GLU A 108 -0.90 -12.01 -11.87
CA GLU A 108 -1.91 -12.51 -10.93
C GLU A 108 -2.99 -11.46 -10.65
N LEU A 109 -2.59 -10.24 -10.31
CA LEU A 109 -3.54 -9.14 -10.07
C LEU A 109 -4.38 -8.82 -11.32
N ARG A 110 -3.79 -8.86 -12.52
CA ARG A 110 -4.54 -8.69 -13.78
C ARG A 110 -5.60 -9.79 -13.98
N LYS A 111 -5.33 -11.02 -13.54
CA LYS A 111 -6.31 -12.12 -13.61
C LYS A 111 -7.44 -11.89 -12.62
N GLU A 112 -7.13 -11.50 -11.38
CA GLU A 112 -8.13 -11.19 -10.34
C GLU A 112 -9.09 -10.09 -10.82
N VAL A 113 -8.55 -8.97 -11.33
CA VAL A 113 -9.36 -7.87 -11.88
C VAL A 113 -10.23 -8.33 -13.06
N ARG A 114 -9.71 -9.22 -13.93
CA ARG A 114 -10.49 -9.77 -15.05
C ARG A 114 -11.60 -10.71 -14.59
N SER A 115 -11.37 -11.57 -13.59
CA SER A 115 -12.41 -12.44 -13.05
C SER A 115 -13.53 -11.65 -12.37
N GLU A 116 -13.22 -10.58 -11.65
CA GLU A 116 -14.23 -9.69 -11.05
C GLU A 116 -15.04 -8.92 -12.11
N SER A 117 -14.43 -8.60 -13.25
CA SER A 117 -15.13 -7.98 -14.38
C SER A 117 -16.07 -8.94 -15.14
N ILE A 118 -15.93 -10.25 -14.97
CA ILE A 118 -16.82 -11.27 -15.54
C ILE A 118 -17.97 -11.59 -14.56
N ASP A 119 -17.74 -11.53 -13.26
CA ASP A 119 -18.78 -11.77 -12.24
C ASP A 119 -19.75 -10.58 -12.06
N SER A 120 -19.37 -9.40 -12.56
CA SER A 120 -20.24 -8.20 -12.59
C SER A 120 -21.18 -8.13 -13.80
N SER A 121 -21.11 -9.09 -14.74
CA SER A 121 -22.23 -9.35 -15.66
C SER A 121 -23.25 -10.24 -14.96
N VAL A 122 -23.89 -9.68 -13.92
CA VAL A 122 -25.15 -10.21 -13.41
C VAL A 122 -26.12 -10.28 -14.58
N ASP A 123 -26.67 -11.47 -14.74
CA ASP A 123 -27.49 -11.93 -15.84
C ASP A 123 -28.63 -10.95 -16.14
N LEU A 124 -28.51 -10.21 -17.25
CA LEU A 124 -29.56 -9.30 -17.72
C LEU A 124 -30.87 -10.06 -17.95
N GLU A 125 -30.84 -11.38 -18.18
CA GLU A 125 -32.05 -12.21 -18.29
C GLU A 125 -32.81 -12.35 -16.96
N GLU A 126 -32.14 -12.32 -15.80
CA GLU A 126 -32.82 -12.33 -14.49
C GLU A 126 -33.48 -10.97 -14.19
N LEU A 127 -32.91 -9.87 -14.71
CA LEU A 127 -33.53 -8.54 -14.64
C LEU A 127 -34.70 -8.39 -15.62
N PHE A 128 -34.60 -8.95 -16.83
CA PHE A 128 -35.68 -8.92 -17.83
C PHE A 128 -36.85 -9.83 -17.44
N SER A 129 -36.61 -10.99 -16.85
CA SER A 129 -37.69 -11.87 -16.36
C SER A 129 -38.51 -11.24 -15.22
N LYS A 130 -37.93 -10.32 -14.44
CA LYS A 130 -38.64 -9.52 -13.42
C LYS A 130 -39.38 -8.30 -13.98
N LEU A 131 -39.13 -7.91 -15.23
CA LEU A 131 -39.73 -6.74 -15.90
C LEU A 131 -40.87 -7.07 -16.87
N VAL A 132 -41.12 -8.35 -17.19
CA VAL A 132 -42.18 -8.79 -18.12
C VAL A 132 -43.49 -9.21 -17.39
N LEU A 133 -43.64 -8.87 -16.10
CA LEU A 133 -44.85 -9.17 -15.32
C LEU A 133 -45.58 -7.94 -14.76
N TYR A 134 -45.48 -6.78 -15.43
CA TYR A 134 -46.40 -5.65 -15.24
C TYR A 134 -46.90 -5.12 -16.58
#